data_AF-A0A1F5KSF4-F1
#
_entry.id   AF-A0A1F5KSF4-F1
#
_cell.length_a   1.000
_cell.length_b   1.000
_cell.length_c   1.000
_cell.angle_alpha   90.00
_cell.angle_beta   90.00
_cell.angle_gamma   90.00
#
_symmetry.space_group_name_H-M   'P 1'
#
loop_
_entity.id
_entity.type
_entity.pdbx_description
1 polymer ?
#
loop_
_entity_poly.entity_id
_entity_poly.type
_entity_poly.pdbx_seq_one_letter_code
_entity_poly.pdbx_strand_id
1 'polypeptide(L)'
;MERLVEIKPGISEIYGGWKAKVKPIDCVEETMPSPTAEHEAAHTVAALLTGSCVRKASRIPGPGYSGITELNGFNGVAFMAAHALGCSGTGYDRLVVSQMGHDPDLLAGVARGVLSGHEEEISAVASLIEVKETISGTEALWVMNSARNPQAEVTIINPAGEKARHFVTKIRGSLVFLSIDL
;
A
#
# COMPACT_ATOMS: atom_id res chain seq x y z
N MET A 1 -17.88 21.23 25.79
CA MET A 1 -18.60 21.47 24.51
C MET A 1 -17.71 20.86 23.47
N GLU A 2 -18.06 19.67 22.98
CA GLU A 2 -17.22 18.98 22.00
C GLU A 2 -17.11 19.82 20.73
N ARG A 3 -15.88 20.03 20.27
CA ARG A 3 -15.61 20.65 18.96
C ARG A 3 -14.86 19.67 18.09
N LEU A 4 -15.35 19.51 16.86
CA LEU A 4 -14.64 18.82 15.80
C LEU A 4 -13.63 19.79 15.19
N VAL A 5 -12.35 19.44 15.21
CA VAL A 5 -11.29 20.24 14.59
C VAL A 5 -10.63 19.45 13.47
N GLU A 6 -10.49 20.09 12.32
CA GLU A 6 -9.80 19.56 11.15
C GLU A 6 -8.33 20.02 11.19
N ILE A 7 -7.40 19.06 11.19
CA ILE A 7 -5.97 19.35 11.39
C ILE A 7 -5.14 18.64 10.33
N LYS A 8 -4.23 19.40 9.70
CA LYS A 8 -3.23 18.86 8.77
C LYS A 8 -2.03 18.28 9.54
N PRO A 9 -1.31 17.29 8.98
CA PRO A 9 -0.03 16.84 9.48
C PRO A 9 0.91 18.01 9.81
N GLY A 10 1.64 17.92 10.92
CA GLY A 10 2.46 19.00 11.46
C GLY A 10 1.97 19.52 12.80
N ILE A 11 2.35 20.75 13.15
CA ILE A 11 1.92 21.42 14.38
C ILE A 11 0.91 22.50 13.99
N SER A 12 -0.31 22.39 14.52
CA SER A 12 -1.37 23.38 14.33
C SER A 12 -1.83 23.93 15.67
N GLU A 13 -2.08 25.24 15.74
CA GLU A 13 -2.81 25.82 16.86
C GLU A 13 -4.28 25.44 16.74
N ILE A 14 -4.90 25.05 17.85
CA ILE A 14 -6.31 24.69 17.92
C ILE A 14 -7.13 25.81 18.57
N TYR A 15 -7.32 25.82 19.88
CA TYR A 15 -8.10 26.85 20.58
C TYR A 15 -7.39 27.31 21.85
N GLY A 16 -7.42 28.62 22.13
CA GLY A 16 -6.93 29.18 23.39
C GLY A 16 -5.43 28.90 23.64
N GLY A 17 -4.60 28.89 22.61
CA GLY A 17 -3.16 28.61 22.70
C GLY A 17 -2.79 27.12 22.79
N TRP A 18 -3.76 26.22 22.81
CA TRP A 18 -3.50 24.78 22.69
C TRP A 18 -3.00 24.43 21.29
N LYS A 19 -2.15 23.41 21.18
CA LYS A 19 -1.59 22.95 19.90
C LYS A 19 -1.82 21.45 19.73
N ALA A 20 -2.05 21.02 18.50
CA ALA A 20 -2.03 19.62 18.11
C ALA A 20 -0.80 19.38 17.24
N LYS A 21 0.04 18.42 17.65
CA LYS A 21 1.11 17.88 16.83
C LYS A 21 0.64 16.55 16.25
N VAL A 22 0.44 16.53 14.94
CA VAL A 22 0.01 15.36 14.18
C VAL A 22 1.20 14.85 13.38
N LYS A 23 1.63 13.61 13.66
CA LYS A 23 2.71 12.94 12.93
C LYS A 23 2.12 11.71 12.22
N PRO A 24 2.15 11.64 10.87
CA PRO A 24 1.80 10.42 10.16
C PRO A 24 2.62 9.24 10.67
N ILE A 25 1.99 8.07 10.72
CA ILE A 25 2.65 6.80 10.97
C ILE A 25 2.97 6.22 9.60
N ASP A 26 4.21 6.37 9.18
CA ASP A 26 4.69 5.81 7.93
C ASP A 26 4.65 4.28 8.05
N CYS A 27 3.93 3.65 7.12
CA CYS A 27 3.73 2.20 7.13
C CYS A 27 4.95 1.46 6.56
N VAL A 28 5.69 2.15 5.70
CA VAL A 28 6.97 1.74 5.13
C VAL A 28 7.79 3.01 4.89
N GLU A 29 9.11 2.89 4.87
CA GLU A 29 9.96 3.94 4.32
C GLU A 29 9.62 4.09 2.82
N GLU A 30 9.08 5.25 2.44
CA GLU A 30 8.79 5.57 1.04
C GLU A 30 10.12 5.70 0.28
N THR A 31 10.53 4.60 -0.34
CA THR A 31 11.59 4.58 -1.34
C THR A 31 10.98 4.53 -2.73
N MET A 32 11.70 5.09 -3.71
CA MET A 32 11.35 4.95 -5.12
C MET A 32 11.60 3.50 -5.55
N PRO A 33 10.54 2.70 -5.83
CA PRO A 33 10.71 1.30 -6.17
C PRO A 33 11.33 1.15 -7.57
N SER A 34 12.10 0.08 -7.75
CA SER A 34 12.57 -0.33 -9.07
C SER A 34 11.41 -0.85 -9.94
N PRO A 35 11.53 -0.84 -11.29
CA PRO A 35 10.51 -1.41 -12.17
C PRO A 35 10.18 -2.88 -11.87
N THR A 36 11.16 -3.65 -11.39
CA THR A 36 10.95 -5.03 -10.95
C THR A 36 10.08 -5.07 -9.69
N ALA A 37 10.35 -4.23 -8.68
CA ALA A 37 9.53 -4.18 -7.48
C ALA A 37 8.09 -3.74 -7.77
N GLU A 38 7.88 -2.78 -8.67
CA GLU A 38 6.56 -2.37 -9.14
C GLU A 38 5.83 -3.52 -9.87
N HIS A 39 6.53 -4.24 -10.74
CA HIS A 39 6.02 -5.41 -11.46
C HIS A 39 5.52 -6.48 -10.48
N GLU A 40 6.35 -6.86 -9.49
CA GLU A 40 5.97 -7.86 -8.49
C GLU A 40 4.87 -7.38 -7.54
N ALA A 41 4.85 -6.08 -7.22
CA ALA A 41 3.79 -5.48 -6.42
C ALA A 41 2.44 -5.58 -7.13
N ALA A 42 2.39 -5.35 -8.45
CA ALA A 42 1.16 -5.47 -9.23
C ALA A 42 0.55 -6.89 -9.12
N HIS A 43 1.36 -7.92 -9.32
CA HIS A 43 0.93 -9.32 -9.15
C HIS A 43 0.46 -9.60 -7.72
N THR A 44 1.23 -9.15 -6.73
CA THR A 44 0.96 -9.35 -5.32
C THR A 44 -0.37 -8.75 -4.89
N VAL A 45 -0.60 -7.48 -5.24
CA VAL A 45 -1.83 -6.75 -4.91
C VAL A 45 -3.03 -7.39 -5.61
N ALA A 46 -2.91 -7.69 -6.91
CA ALA A 46 -4.00 -8.35 -7.64
C ALA A 46 -4.35 -9.72 -7.05
N ALA A 47 -3.34 -10.52 -6.67
CA ALA A 47 -3.55 -11.81 -6.03
C ALA A 47 -4.32 -11.67 -4.71
N LEU A 48 -3.92 -10.74 -3.84
CA LEU A 48 -4.57 -10.52 -2.55
C LEU A 48 -6.01 -10.00 -2.71
N LEU A 49 -6.25 -9.07 -3.64
CA LEU A 49 -7.59 -8.53 -3.92
C LEU A 49 -8.55 -9.57 -4.50
N THR A 50 -8.03 -10.55 -5.22
CA THR A 50 -8.82 -11.66 -5.80
C THR A 50 -8.86 -12.91 -4.91
N GLY A 51 -8.38 -12.80 -3.66
CA GLY A 51 -8.50 -13.86 -2.65
C GLY A 51 -7.48 -14.99 -2.79
N SER A 52 -6.40 -14.80 -3.55
CA SER A 52 -5.30 -15.76 -3.65
C SER A 52 -4.23 -15.55 -2.59
N CYS A 53 -3.67 -16.66 -2.10
CA CYS A 53 -2.56 -16.62 -1.15
C CYS A 53 -1.22 -16.35 -1.87
N VAL A 54 -0.56 -15.27 -1.48
CA VAL A 54 0.82 -14.96 -1.87
C VAL A 54 1.77 -15.67 -0.89
N ARG A 55 2.63 -16.55 -1.40
CA ARG A 55 3.68 -17.20 -0.58
C ARG A 55 4.83 -16.23 -0.36
N LYS A 56 5.30 -15.60 -1.43
CA LYS A 56 6.30 -14.53 -1.40
C LYS A 56 6.23 -13.65 -2.64
N ALA A 57 6.76 -12.44 -2.53
CA ALA A 57 7.08 -11.56 -3.65
C ALA A 57 8.52 -11.08 -3.49
N SER A 58 9.30 -11.06 -4.56
CA SER A 58 10.74 -10.79 -4.50
C SER A 58 11.26 -10.08 -5.73
N ARG A 59 12.10 -9.05 -5.54
CA ARG A 59 12.87 -8.42 -6.63
C ARG A 59 14.24 -9.06 -6.86
N ILE A 60 14.56 -10.13 -6.13
CA ILE A 60 15.85 -10.82 -6.28
C ILE A 60 15.77 -11.66 -7.57
N PRO A 61 16.69 -11.44 -8.54
CA PRO A 61 16.69 -12.19 -9.77
C PRO A 61 17.01 -13.66 -9.53
N GLY A 62 16.46 -14.52 -10.38
CA GLY A 62 16.78 -15.94 -10.43
C GLY A 62 17.00 -16.43 -11.85
N PRO A 63 17.09 -17.75 -12.06
CA PRO A 63 17.33 -18.31 -13.38
C PRO A 63 16.18 -18.02 -14.34
N GLY A 64 16.37 -17.00 -15.21
CA GLY A 64 15.41 -16.63 -16.25
C GLY A 64 14.35 -15.61 -15.84
N TYR A 65 14.46 -14.99 -14.66
CA TYR A 65 13.54 -13.94 -14.21
C TYR A 65 14.25 -12.85 -13.39
N SER A 66 13.73 -11.63 -13.45
CA SER A 66 14.28 -10.47 -12.70
C SER A 66 13.67 -10.32 -11.31
N GLY A 67 12.45 -10.82 -11.12
CA GLY A 67 11.73 -10.90 -9.85
C GLY A 67 10.74 -12.06 -9.91
N ILE A 68 10.09 -12.36 -8.79
CA ILE A 68 9.07 -13.40 -8.73
C ILE A 68 8.00 -13.11 -7.67
N THR A 69 6.74 -13.32 -8.05
CA THR A 69 5.60 -13.42 -7.14
C THR A 69 5.08 -14.85 -7.15
N GLU A 70 5.30 -15.57 -6.05
CA GLU A 70 4.89 -16.97 -5.91
C GLU A 70 3.52 -17.06 -5.22
N LEU A 71 2.54 -17.62 -5.92
CA LEU A 71 1.19 -17.86 -5.41
C LEU A 71 1.00 -19.34 -5.02
N ASN A 72 0.03 -19.63 -4.15
CA ASN A 72 -0.31 -21.01 -3.78
C ASN A 72 -1.11 -21.78 -4.86
N GLY A 73 -1.44 -21.11 -5.96
CA GLY A 73 -2.21 -21.68 -7.07
C GLY A 73 -2.24 -20.72 -8.25
N PHE A 74 -2.74 -21.21 -9.40
CA PHE A 74 -2.88 -20.37 -10.58
C PHE A 74 -3.99 -19.32 -10.38
N ASN A 75 -3.68 -18.07 -10.71
CA ASN A 75 -4.63 -16.98 -10.76
C ASN A 75 -4.33 -16.10 -11.98
N GLY A 76 -5.08 -16.29 -13.06
CA GLY A 76 -4.86 -15.58 -14.32
C GLY A 76 -4.95 -14.06 -14.20
N VAL A 77 -5.80 -13.54 -13.30
CA VAL A 77 -5.92 -12.09 -13.05
C VAL A 77 -4.64 -11.56 -12.42
N ALA A 78 -4.12 -12.27 -11.41
CA ALA A 78 -2.86 -11.90 -10.78
C ALA A 78 -1.69 -11.97 -11.77
N PHE A 79 -1.58 -13.02 -12.58
CA PHE A 79 -0.54 -13.14 -13.62
C PHE A 79 -0.61 -12.00 -14.64
N MET A 80 -1.80 -11.50 -14.99
CA MET A 80 -1.92 -10.40 -15.96
C MET A 80 -1.82 -8.99 -15.36
N ALA A 81 -1.63 -8.87 -14.04
CA ALA A 81 -1.62 -7.60 -13.33
C ALA A 81 -0.53 -6.63 -13.82
N ALA A 82 0.74 -7.07 -13.87
CA ALA A 82 1.83 -6.23 -14.34
C ALA A 82 1.63 -5.80 -15.80
N HIS A 83 1.13 -6.70 -16.65
CA HIS A 83 0.79 -6.37 -18.04
C HIS A 83 -0.32 -5.33 -18.16
N ALA A 84 -1.36 -5.46 -17.31
CA ALA A 84 -2.50 -4.54 -17.29
C ALA A 84 -2.09 -3.08 -16.98
N LEU A 85 -1.04 -2.91 -16.17
CA LEU A 85 -0.44 -1.63 -15.79
C LEU A 85 0.67 -1.15 -16.74
N GLY A 86 1.01 -1.94 -17.77
CA GLY A 86 2.04 -1.58 -18.74
C GLY A 86 3.47 -1.79 -18.25
N CYS A 87 3.69 -2.61 -17.22
CA CYS A 87 5.02 -2.98 -16.78
C CYS A 87 5.78 -3.76 -17.88
N SER A 88 7.10 -3.61 -17.90
CA SER A 88 7.98 -4.41 -18.76
C SER A 88 8.11 -5.85 -18.23
N GLY A 89 8.70 -6.74 -19.04
CA GLY A 89 8.99 -8.12 -18.61
C GLY A 89 7.81 -9.11 -18.66
N THR A 90 6.64 -8.69 -19.15
CA THR A 90 5.38 -9.47 -19.03
C THR A 90 5.20 -10.61 -20.05
N GLY A 91 6.25 -10.92 -20.82
CA GLY A 91 6.18 -11.94 -21.88
C GLY A 91 5.92 -13.34 -21.34
N TYR A 92 6.56 -13.69 -20.21
CA TYR A 92 6.35 -14.99 -19.58
C TYR A 92 4.96 -15.11 -18.95
N ASP A 93 4.46 -14.04 -18.32
CA ASP A 93 3.12 -14.04 -17.72
C ASP A 93 2.05 -14.32 -18.77
N ARG A 94 2.13 -13.62 -19.90
CA ARG A 94 1.23 -13.82 -21.05
C ARG A 94 1.31 -15.24 -21.59
N LEU A 95 2.52 -15.80 -21.68
CA LEU A 95 2.73 -17.18 -22.14
C LEU A 95 2.07 -18.18 -21.19
N VAL A 96 2.29 -18.07 -19.87
CA VAL A 96 1.70 -18.98 -18.88
C VAL A 96 0.18 -18.91 -18.92
N VAL A 97 -0.39 -17.71 -18.96
CA VAL A 97 -1.84 -17.51 -19.06
C VAL A 97 -2.42 -18.12 -20.33
N SER A 98 -1.75 -17.95 -21.47
CA SER A 98 -2.15 -18.59 -22.73
C SER A 98 -2.08 -20.11 -22.67
N GLN A 99 -1.03 -20.67 -22.05
CA GLN A 99 -0.85 -22.12 -21.90
C GLN A 99 -1.92 -22.73 -20.98
N MET A 100 -2.46 -21.96 -20.04
CA MET A 100 -3.60 -22.35 -19.21
C MET A 100 -4.95 -22.24 -19.95
N GLY A 101 -4.95 -21.87 -21.24
CA GLY A 101 -6.15 -21.81 -22.08
C GLY A 101 -6.95 -20.51 -21.93
N HIS A 102 -6.37 -19.47 -21.34
CA HIS A 102 -7.02 -18.16 -21.20
C HIS A 102 -6.51 -17.16 -22.23
N ASP A 103 -7.34 -16.16 -22.54
CA ASP A 103 -6.94 -14.99 -23.32
C ASP A 103 -6.22 -13.97 -22.40
N PRO A 104 -4.93 -13.69 -22.63
CA PRO A 104 -4.17 -12.76 -21.78
C PRO A 104 -4.74 -11.34 -21.79
N ASP A 105 -5.24 -10.86 -22.93
CA ASP A 105 -5.66 -9.47 -23.08
C ASP A 105 -7.03 -9.25 -22.40
N LEU A 106 -7.92 -10.26 -22.41
CA LEU A 106 -9.15 -10.25 -21.62
C LEU A 106 -8.86 -10.24 -20.11
N LEU A 107 -7.94 -11.10 -19.63
CA LEU A 107 -7.56 -11.14 -18.22
C LEU A 107 -6.83 -9.87 -17.77
N ALA A 108 -6.04 -9.25 -18.64
CA ALA A 108 -5.45 -7.94 -18.37
C ALA A 108 -6.52 -6.86 -18.19
N GLY A 109 -7.60 -6.91 -18.96
CA GLY A 109 -8.76 -6.03 -18.76
C GLY A 109 -9.40 -6.21 -17.37
N VAL A 110 -9.57 -7.46 -16.92
CA VAL A 110 -10.07 -7.77 -15.57
C VAL A 110 -9.10 -7.29 -14.49
N ALA A 111 -7.80 -7.56 -14.66
CA ALA A 111 -6.78 -7.14 -13.72
C ALA A 111 -6.71 -5.61 -13.59
N ARG A 112 -6.83 -4.87 -14.68
CA ARG A 112 -6.92 -3.40 -14.65
C ARG A 112 -8.13 -2.93 -13.82
N GLY A 113 -9.28 -3.57 -13.98
CA GLY A 113 -10.47 -3.26 -13.19
C GLY A 113 -10.27 -3.53 -11.70
N VAL A 114 -9.62 -4.66 -11.36
CA VAL A 114 -9.29 -5.03 -9.97
C VAL A 114 -8.31 -4.06 -9.33
N LEU A 115 -7.34 -3.55 -10.09
CA LEU A 115 -6.28 -2.66 -9.59
C LEU A 115 -6.66 -1.18 -9.62
N SER A 116 -7.82 -0.84 -10.20
CA SER A 116 -8.28 0.55 -10.31
C SER A 116 -8.52 1.15 -8.92
N GLY A 117 -7.87 2.27 -8.62
CA GLY A 117 -7.99 2.92 -7.30
C GLY A 117 -7.14 2.28 -6.20
N HIS A 118 -6.19 1.41 -6.56
CA HIS A 118 -5.25 0.76 -5.63
C HIS A 118 -3.79 1.20 -5.85
N GLU A 119 -3.57 2.40 -6.40
CA GLU A 119 -2.25 2.93 -6.70
C GLU A 119 -1.39 3.08 -5.44
N GLU A 120 -2.00 3.51 -4.33
CA GLU A 120 -1.32 3.65 -3.04
C GLU A 120 -0.91 2.28 -2.46
N GLU A 121 -1.80 1.27 -2.54
CA GLU A 121 -1.45 -0.08 -2.10
C GLU A 121 -0.34 -0.72 -2.95
N ILE A 122 -0.36 -0.53 -4.26
CA ILE A 122 0.69 -1.01 -5.17
C ILE A 122 2.01 -0.32 -4.82
N SER A 123 2.02 1.00 -4.68
CA SER A 123 3.23 1.75 -4.32
C SER A 123 3.80 1.30 -2.98
N ALA A 124 2.95 1.13 -1.96
CA ALA A 124 3.41 0.72 -0.64
C ALA A 124 3.97 -0.71 -0.62
N VAL A 125 3.34 -1.65 -1.36
CA VAL A 125 3.88 -3.00 -1.55
C VAL A 125 5.21 -2.95 -2.31
N ALA A 126 5.31 -2.15 -3.38
CA ALA A 126 6.52 -2.01 -4.18
C ALA A 126 7.69 -1.44 -3.34
N SER A 127 7.45 -0.39 -2.56
CA SER A 127 8.46 0.17 -1.64
C SER A 127 8.89 -0.87 -0.60
N LEU A 128 7.97 -1.68 -0.07
CA LEU A 128 8.33 -2.74 0.88
C LEU A 128 9.19 -3.84 0.22
N ILE A 129 8.87 -4.25 -1.02
CA ILE A 129 9.70 -5.17 -1.82
C ILE A 129 11.07 -4.56 -2.08
N GLU A 130 11.15 -3.27 -2.40
CA GLU A 130 12.41 -2.57 -2.68
C GLU A 130 13.34 -2.63 -1.46
N VAL A 131 12.82 -2.27 -0.28
CA VAL A 131 13.57 -2.25 0.99
C VAL A 131 13.96 -3.66 1.46
N LYS A 132 13.02 -4.60 1.44
CA LYS A 132 13.23 -5.94 2.03
C LYS A 132 13.77 -6.98 1.06
N GLU A 133 13.80 -6.65 -0.23
CA GLU A 133 14.12 -7.51 -1.37
C GLU A 133 13.13 -8.67 -1.59
N THR A 134 12.61 -9.27 -0.51
CA THR A 134 11.60 -10.32 -0.49
C THR A 134 10.64 -10.09 0.67
N ILE A 135 9.34 -10.26 0.40
CA ILE A 135 8.27 -10.15 1.39
C ILE A 135 7.35 -11.37 1.32
N SER A 136 6.70 -11.67 2.44
CA SER A 136 5.62 -12.65 2.52
C SER A 136 4.25 -12.04 2.16
N GLY A 137 3.26 -12.89 1.86
CA GLY A 137 1.89 -12.42 1.64
C GLY A 137 1.26 -11.74 2.86
N THR A 138 1.64 -12.13 4.08
CA THR A 138 1.18 -11.49 5.32
C THR A 138 1.70 -10.06 5.43
N GLU A 139 2.96 -9.83 5.10
CA GLU A 139 3.57 -8.48 5.10
C GLU A 139 2.95 -7.59 4.03
N ALA A 140 2.75 -8.14 2.82
CA ALA A 140 2.03 -7.46 1.74
C ALA A 140 0.61 -7.05 2.17
N LEU A 141 -0.15 -7.97 2.77
CA LEU A 141 -1.50 -7.67 3.24
C LEU A 141 -1.51 -6.61 4.35
N TRP A 142 -0.56 -6.67 5.27
CA TRP A 142 -0.43 -5.68 6.32
C TRP A 142 -0.16 -4.28 5.75
N VAL A 143 0.79 -4.16 4.82
CA VAL A 143 1.11 -2.85 4.23
C VAL A 143 -0.03 -2.30 3.37
N MET A 144 -0.71 -3.15 2.59
CA MET A 144 -1.91 -2.75 1.82
C MET A 144 -3.00 -2.20 2.75
N ASN A 145 -3.27 -2.88 3.85
CA ASN A 145 -4.28 -2.42 4.81
C ASN A 145 -3.90 -1.10 5.47
N SER A 146 -2.61 -0.88 5.68
CA SER A 146 -2.07 0.32 6.31
C SER A 146 -2.08 1.51 5.34
N ALA A 147 -1.76 1.29 4.06
CA ALA A 147 -1.93 2.27 2.99
C ALA A 147 -3.41 2.67 2.82
N ARG A 148 -4.33 1.70 2.82
CA ARG A 148 -5.78 1.97 2.75
C ARG A 148 -6.34 2.70 3.98
N ASN A 149 -5.70 2.52 5.14
CA ASN A 149 -6.15 3.09 6.42
C ASN A 149 -4.99 3.83 7.10
N PRO A 150 -4.51 4.94 6.51
CA PRO A 150 -3.36 5.65 7.05
C PRO A 150 -3.65 6.14 8.47
N GLN A 151 -2.64 6.11 9.32
CA GLN A 151 -2.75 6.50 10.74
C GLN A 151 -1.80 7.65 11.06
N ALA A 152 -2.14 8.40 12.12
CA ALA A 152 -1.29 9.44 12.68
C ALA A 152 -1.24 9.33 14.20
N GLU A 153 -0.06 9.56 14.75
CA GLU A 153 0.13 9.91 16.16
C GLU A 153 -0.28 11.37 16.37
N VAL A 154 -1.17 11.60 17.32
CA VAL A 154 -1.63 12.93 17.70
C VAL A 154 -1.19 13.21 19.13
N THR A 155 -0.48 14.31 19.32
CA THR A 155 -0.10 14.82 20.63
C THR A 155 -0.72 16.20 20.84
N ILE A 156 -1.55 16.33 21.87
CA ILE A 156 -2.15 17.59 22.27
C ILE A 156 -1.26 18.26 23.31
N ILE A 157 -0.93 19.53 23.08
CA ILE A 157 -0.03 20.34 23.88
C ILE A 157 -0.85 21.52 24.45
N ASN A 158 -0.79 21.71 25.76
CA ASN A 158 -1.49 22.81 26.42
C ASN A 158 -0.78 24.16 26.18
N PRO A 159 -1.38 25.30 26.58
CA PRO A 159 -0.78 26.63 26.39
C PRO A 159 0.55 26.82 27.15
N ALA A 160 0.79 26.04 28.20
CA ALA A 160 2.05 26.02 28.94
C ALA A 160 3.16 25.22 28.22
N GLY A 161 2.84 24.55 27.12
CA GLY A 161 3.80 23.74 26.34
C GLY A 161 3.91 22.28 26.77
N GLU A 162 3.07 21.82 27.70
CA GLU A 162 3.11 20.46 28.24
C GLU A 162 2.24 19.50 27.42
N LYS A 163 2.64 18.23 27.33
CA LYS A 163 1.87 17.18 26.67
C LYS A 163 0.66 16.82 27.52
N ALA A 164 -0.53 17.18 27.05
CA ALA A 164 -1.79 16.91 27.75
C ALA A 164 -2.43 15.57 27.35
N ARG A 165 -2.38 15.20 26.06
CA ARG A 165 -2.92 13.93 25.55
C ARG A 165 -2.07 13.37 24.42
N HIS A 166 -2.07 12.04 24.28
CA HIS A 166 -1.41 11.33 23.20
C HIS A 166 -2.26 10.13 22.77
N PHE A 167 -2.51 9.96 21.48
CA PHE A 167 -3.27 8.84 20.92
C PHE A 167 -2.97 8.66 19.43
N VAL A 168 -3.37 7.51 18.88
CA VAL A 168 -3.30 7.20 17.44
C VAL A 168 -4.70 7.29 16.85
N THR A 169 -4.83 7.88 15.66
CA THR A 169 -6.10 7.98 14.94
C THR A 169 -5.90 7.78 13.44
N LYS A 170 -7.00 7.49 12.71
CA LYS A 170 -6.97 7.37 11.25
C LYS A 170 -6.91 8.75 10.60
N ILE A 171 -6.14 8.86 9.51
CA ILE A 171 -6.14 9.99 8.61
C ILE A 171 -7.22 9.74 7.53
N ARG A 172 -7.98 10.77 7.17
CA ARG A 172 -8.90 10.73 6.03
C ARG A 172 -8.43 11.76 5.00
N GLY A 173 -7.90 11.29 3.87
CA GLY A 173 -7.21 12.16 2.92
C GLY A 173 -5.95 12.77 3.57
N SER A 174 -5.89 14.10 3.65
CA SER A 174 -4.79 14.84 4.28
C SER A 174 -5.12 15.39 5.67
N LEU A 175 -6.19 14.89 6.30
CA LEU A 175 -6.82 15.50 7.46
C LEU A 175 -7.02 14.52 8.61
N VAL A 176 -6.85 15.03 9.82
CA VAL A 176 -7.22 14.36 11.06
C VAL A 176 -8.37 15.13 11.71
N PHE A 177 -9.43 14.40 12.05
CA PHE A 177 -10.59 14.94 12.78
C PHE A 177 -10.45 14.63 14.26
N LEU A 178 -10.44 15.67 15.10
CA LEU A 178 -10.34 15.52 16.54
C LEU A 178 -11.63 15.98 17.20
N SER A 179 -12.23 15.14 18.04
CA SER A 179 -13.17 15.59 19.08
C SER A 179 -12.35 15.97 20.30
N ILE A 180 -12.40 17.23 20.69
CA ILE A 180 -11.70 17.71 21.88
C ILE A 180 -12.73 18.32 22.83
N ASP A 181 -12.87 17.69 24.01
CA ASP A 181 -13.41 18.36 25.19
C ASP A 181 -12.28 19.13 25.86
N LEU A 182 -12.29 20.45 25.61
CA LEU A 182 -11.47 21.48 26.24
C LEU A 182 -12.20 22.11 27.43
#